data_AF-A0AAW4P9B2-F1
#
_entry.id   AF-A0AAW4P9B2-F1
#
_cell.length_a   1.000
_cell.length_b   1.000
_cell.length_c   1.000
_cell.angle_alpha   90.00
_cell.angle_beta   90.00
_cell.angle_gamma   90.00
#
_symmetry.space_group_name_H-M   'P 1'
#
loop_
_entity.id
_entity.type
_entity.pdbx_description
1 polymer ?
#
loop_
_entity_poly.entity_id
_entity_poly.type
_entity_poly.pdbx_seq_one_letter_code
_entity_poly.pdbx_strand_id
1 'polypeptide(L)' 'MTTCEEVDCESEAAVELHIPWDADRLVCAAHARVWVQKDGVVPEPLDGHEDEWP' A
#
# COMPACT_ATOMS: atom_id res chain seq x y z
N MET A 1 1.11 -5.77 13.22
CA MET A 1 2.07 -5.09 12.33
C MET A 1 2.19 -5.96 11.11
N THR A 2 1.50 -5.59 10.04
CA THR A 2 1.62 -6.25 8.74
C THR A 2 2.84 -5.65 8.05
N THR A 3 3.70 -6.49 7.47
CA THR A 3 4.86 -6.01 6.69
C THR A 3 4.44 -5.76 5.25
N CYS A 4 5.09 -4.80 4.60
CA CYS A 4 4.93 -4.51 3.19
C CYS A 4 5.17 -5.78 2.34
N GLU A 5 4.23 -6.09 1.45
CA GLU A 5 4.31 -7.27 0.57
C GLU A 5 5.21 -7.08 -0.65
N GLU A 6 5.77 -5.88 -0.84
CA GLU A 6 6.76 -5.63 -1.88
C GLU A 6 8.08 -6.35 -1.61
N VAL A 7 8.69 -6.80 -2.69
CA VAL A 7 9.96 -7.55 -2.64
C VAL A 7 11.06 -6.65 -2.07
N ASP A 8 11.82 -7.19 -1.11
CA ASP A 8 12.93 -6.48 -0.44
C ASP A 8 12.46 -5.29 0.43
N CYS A 9 11.22 -5.31 0.92
CA CYS A 9 10.71 -4.30 1.84
C CYS A 9 10.35 -4.88 3.21
N GLU A 10 11.02 -4.39 4.25
CA GLU A 10 10.75 -4.77 5.65
C GLU A 10 9.92 -3.72 6.41
N SER A 11 9.46 -2.67 5.72
CA SER A 11 8.67 -1.60 6.32
C SER A 11 7.27 -2.08 6.71
N GLU A 12 6.67 -1.39 7.68
CA GLU A 12 5.27 -1.62 8.04
C GLU A 12 4.33 -1.22 6.89
N ALA A 13 3.36 -2.08 6.60
CA ALA A 13 2.28 -1.80 5.67
C ALA A 13 1.33 -0.78 6.31
N ALA A 14 1.00 0.25 5.54
CA ALA A 14 0.13 1.35 5.98
C ALA A 14 -1.16 1.43 5.15
N VAL A 15 -1.17 0.82 3.96
CA VAL A 15 -2.32 0.84 3.05
C VAL A 15 -2.54 -0.51 2.38
N GLU A 16 -3.76 -0.75 1.97
CA GLU A 16 -4.19 -1.82 1.09
C GLU A 16 -4.36 -1.28 -0.33
N LEU A 17 -3.79 -1.98 -1.32
CA LEU A 17 -3.92 -1.66 -2.73
C LEU A 17 -5.05 -2.47 -3.33
N HIS A 18 -6.05 -1.78 -3.85
CA HIS A 18 -7.13 -2.40 -4.61
C HIS A 18 -6.71 -2.56 -6.07
N ILE A 19 -6.13 -3.73 -6.40
CA ILE A 19 -5.54 -3.98 -7.73
C ILE A 19 -6.60 -4.61 -8.66
N PRO A 20 -7.04 -3.95 -9.75
CA PRO A 20 -8.16 -4.45 -10.55
C PRO A 20 -7.90 -5.76 -11.33
N TRP A 21 -6.64 -6.19 -11.41
CA TRP A 21 -6.18 -7.31 -12.26
C TRP A 21 -5.34 -8.34 -11.50
N ASP A 22 -5.13 -8.16 -10.19
CA ASP A 22 -4.39 -9.07 -9.33
C ASP A 22 -5.10 -9.17 -7.97
N ALA A 23 -4.50 -9.83 -6.98
CA ALA A 23 -5.03 -9.78 -5.62
C ALA A 23 -4.69 -8.44 -4.96
N ASP A 24 -5.52 -8.03 -3.99
CA ASP A 24 -5.23 -6.87 -3.16
C ASP A 24 -3.94 -7.09 -2.37
N ARG A 25 -3.19 -6.00 -2.15
CA ARG A 25 -1.86 -6.08 -1.51
C ARG A 25 -1.66 -5.03 -0.44
N LEU A 26 -1.04 -5.43 0.65
CA LEU A 26 -0.68 -4.58 1.77
C LEU A 26 0.73 -4.04 1.58
N VAL A 27 0.85 -2.72 1.45
CA VAL A 27 2.14 -2.08 1.17
C VAL A 27 2.40 -0.90 2.10
N CYS A 28 3.67 -0.53 2.23
CA CYS A 28 4.05 0.67 2.94
C CYS A 28 3.72 1.94 2.14
N ALA A 29 3.73 3.08 2.82
CA ALA A 29 3.38 4.36 2.22
C ALA A 29 4.19 4.70 0.96
N ALA A 30 5.49 4.37 0.98
CA ALA A 30 6.41 4.63 -0.11
C ALA A 30 6.06 3.82 -1.37
N HIS A 31 5.74 2.53 -1.21
CA HIS A 31 5.40 1.66 -2.33
C HIS A 31 4.02 1.95 -2.90
N ALA A 32 3.04 2.27 -2.05
CA ALA A 32 1.74 2.73 -2.51
C ALA A 32 1.86 3.92 -3.47
N ARG A 33 2.73 4.89 -3.14
CA ARG A 33 2.99 6.04 -4.00
C ARG A 33 3.61 5.67 -5.35
N VAL A 34 4.38 4.59 -5.42
CA VAL A 34 4.92 4.07 -6.69
C VAL A 34 3.79 3.45 -7.53
N TRP A 35 2.95 2.62 -6.91
CA TRP A 35 1.79 1.97 -7.54
C TRP A 35 0.78 2.98 -8.09
N VAL A 36 0.45 4.02 -7.32
CA VAL A 36 -0.42 5.13 -7.78
C VAL A 36 0.17 5.80 -9.03
N GLN A 37 1.47 6.06 -9.04
CA GLN A 37 2.11 6.80 -10.14
C GLN A 37 2.29 5.98 -11.41
N LYS A 38 2.60 4.68 -11.28
CA LYS A 38 2.87 3.81 -12.43
C LYS A 38 1.59 3.25 -13.04
N ASP A 39 0.71 2.75 -12.19
CA ASP A 39 -0.40 1.89 -12.58
C ASP A 39 -1.77 2.49 -12.22
N GLY A 40 -1.80 3.64 -11.54
CA GLY A 40 -3.06 4.31 -11.15
C GLY A 40 -3.88 3.54 -10.12
N VAL A 41 -3.25 2.59 -9.42
CA VAL A 41 -3.89 1.79 -8.37
C VAL A 41 -4.25 2.68 -7.18
N VAL A 42 -5.45 2.51 -6.64
CA VAL A 42 -5.95 3.31 -5.52
C VAL A 42 -5.59 2.64 -4.20
N PRO A 43 -4.77 3.28 -3.35
CA PRO A 43 -4.50 2.81 -2.00
C PRO A 43 -5.63 3.21 -1.06
N GLU A 44 -5.98 2.30 -0.16
CA GLU A 44 -6.89 2.52 0.96
C GLU A 44 -6.10 2.39 2.28
N PRO A 45 -6.13 3.39 3.17
CA PRO A 45 -5.46 3.30 4.46
C PRO A 45 -5.94 2.11 5.28
N LEU A 46 -5.00 1.40 5.92
CA LEU A 46 -5.35 0.41 6.92
C LEU A 46 -5.91 1.09 8.18
N ASP A 47 -6.82 0.42 8.87
CA ASP A 47 -7.43 0.91 10.12
C ASP A 47 -6.35 1.38 11.11
N GLY A 48 -6.37 2.67 11.47
CA GLY A 48 -5.40 3.30 12.37
C GLY A 48 -4.23 4.02 11.71
N HIS A 49 -4.09 3.96 10.38
CA HIS A 49 -3.13 4.76 9.59
C HIS A 49 -3.80 5.91 8.83
N GLU A 50 -5.04 6.22 9.19
CA GLU A 50 -5.87 7.28 8.61
C GLU A 50 -5.17 8.66 8.68
N ASP A 51 -4.40 8.90 9.75
CA ASP A 51 -3.68 10.17 9.99
C ASP A 51 -2.40 10.32 9.16
N GLU A 52 -1.87 9.24 8.58
CA GLU A 52 -0.64 9.23 7.78
C GLU A 52 -0.90 9.46 6.28
N TRP A 53 -2.17 9.59 5.89
CA TRP A 53 -2.61 9.75 4.50
C TRP A 53 -3.41 11.05 4.29
N PRO A 54 -3.04 11.91 3.31
CA PRO A 54 -3.76 13.17 3.03
C PRO A 54 -5.00 13.01 2.13
#